data_AF-A0A0V0ZVL8-F1
#
_entry.id   AF-A0A0V0ZVL8-F1
#
_cell.length_a   1.000
_cell.length_b   1.000
_cell.length_c   1.000
_cell.angle_alpha   90.00
_cell.angle_beta   90.00
_cell.angle_gamma   90.00
#
_symmetry.space_group_name_H-M   'P 1'
#
loop_
_entity.id
_entity.type
_entity.pdbx_description
1 polymer ?
#
loop_
_entity_poly.entity_id
_entity_poly.type
_entity_poly.pdbx_seq_one_letter_code
_entity_poly.pdbx_strand_id
1 'polypeptide(L)'
;MYNFRRLSSMQRNRSASYTPNAQFALKQRPIADVRALPTKLNLTDPEALSQPPHTKFMTQTNRTALIKYCIFAFNLIFIIVGFGLVCLGVFLKADERFRDFLSEKYRNVAVQYDVLYIGAYLLIVIGFLMIIVSFFGCCGSIRLHRCLLISYFICLAVLFVTQLSVGTVLYIKRDSIENELGETLDYMVSKYYQGPSIVQEALEALHKAFRCCGSSGCSDFDQLNLRRPRSCDAECEGCRLRMFRALRDSFTVLSVVFAFVLLAEIFGMILAMYLACVTVSERAPPSRSSSKRRIEHKMLSYK
;
A
#
# COMPACT_ATOMS: atom_id res chain seq x y z
N MET A 1 -41.86 -54.37 -33.50
CA MET A 1 -42.92 -53.87 -32.60
C MET A 1 -42.31 -52.80 -31.70
N TYR A 2 -42.62 -51.51 -31.76
CA TYR A 2 -43.61 -50.73 -32.51
C TYR A 2 -43.01 -49.34 -32.79
N ASN A 3 -43.11 -48.95 -34.06
CA ASN A 3 -42.94 -47.64 -34.68
C ASN A 3 -43.58 -46.48 -33.89
N PHE A 4 -43.03 -45.25 -33.86
CA PHE A 4 -42.91 -44.31 -34.99
C PHE A 4 -44.25 -43.93 -35.65
N ARG A 5 -45.10 -43.13 -34.95
CA ARG A 5 -46.06 -42.16 -35.54
C ARG A 5 -46.91 -41.48 -34.44
N ARG A 6 -46.49 -40.28 -34.02
CA ARG A 6 -47.37 -39.10 -33.80
C ARG A 6 -46.51 -37.87 -33.52
N LEU A 7 -45.71 -37.53 -34.53
CA LEU A 7 -45.31 -36.18 -34.85
C LEU A 7 -46.49 -35.52 -35.59
N SER A 8 -47.25 -34.65 -34.92
CA SER A 8 -48.02 -33.56 -35.55
C SER A 8 -48.91 -32.80 -34.53
N SER A 9 -48.31 -32.08 -33.57
CA SER A 9 -49.04 -30.99 -32.90
C SER A 9 -48.21 -29.91 -32.19
N MET A 10 -46.87 -30.00 -32.13
CA MET A 10 -46.05 -28.92 -31.53
C MET A 10 -44.92 -28.41 -32.43
N GLN A 11 -45.21 -28.22 -33.72
CA GLN A 11 -44.47 -27.28 -34.57
C GLN A 11 -45.24 -25.95 -34.64
N ARG A 12 -45.04 -25.07 -33.66
CA ARG A 12 -45.15 -23.62 -33.86
C ARG A 12 -44.35 -22.90 -32.78
N ASN A 13 -43.04 -22.91 -32.93
CA ASN A 13 -42.11 -21.81 -32.60
C ASN A 13 -40.67 -22.35 -32.49
N ARG A 14 -40.01 -22.48 -33.64
CA ARG A 14 -38.55 -22.45 -33.76
C ARG A 14 -38.21 -21.54 -34.93
N SER A 15 -37.36 -20.56 -34.67
CA SER A 15 -36.32 -19.99 -35.55
C SER A 15 -35.66 -18.88 -34.71
N ALA A 16 -34.61 -19.14 -33.93
CA ALA A 16 -33.22 -19.42 -34.31
C ALA A 16 -32.40 -18.16 -34.67
N SER A 17 -31.35 -17.99 -33.87
CA SER A 17 -29.98 -17.57 -34.22
C SER A 17 -29.58 -16.10 -34.46
N TYR A 18 -28.48 -15.79 -33.78
CA TYR A 18 -27.26 -15.10 -34.25
C TYR A 18 -27.00 -13.62 -33.87
N THR A 19 -25.90 -13.43 -33.14
CA THR A 19 -25.11 -12.22 -32.79
C THR A 19 -24.64 -11.43 -34.03
N PRO A 20 -24.26 -10.12 -33.98
CA PRO A 20 -23.27 -9.54 -33.05
C PRO A 20 -23.45 -8.05 -32.62
N ASN A 21 -22.53 -7.62 -31.76
CA ASN A 21 -22.23 -6.28 -31.25
C ASN A 21 -22.61 -5.08 -32.14
N ALA A 22 -23.09 -3.99 -31.53
CA ALA A 22 -22.44 -2.66 -31.50
C ALA A 22 -23.43 -1.48 -31.42
N GLN A 23 -23.03 -0.50 -30.62
CA GLN A 23 -23.26 0.95 -30.79
C GLN A 23 -24.52 1.65 -30.24
N PHE A 24 -24.22 2.55 -29.29
CA PHE A 24 -24.61 3.96 -29.28
C PHE A 24 -26.12 4.28 -29.32
N ALA A 25 -26.76 4.27 -28.15
CA ALA A 25 -28.03 4.95 -27.94
C ALA A 25 -27.82 6.48 -27.82
N LEU A 26 -27.65 7.15 -28.96
CA LEU A 26 -27.84 8.59 -29.10
C LEU A 26 -29.34 8.89 -29.05
N LYS A 27 -29.79 9.43 -27.90
CA LYS A 27 -31.16 9.93 -27.72
C LYS A 27 -31.32 11.26 -28.47
N GLN A 28 -31.65 11.19 -29.76
CA GLN A 28 -32.04 12.35 -30.57
C GLN A 28 -33.40 12.90 -30.09
N ARG A 29 -33.45 14.21 -29.83
CA ARG A 29 -34.69 14.98 -29.66
C ARG A 29 -35.24 15.38 -31.03
N PRO A 30 -36.57 15.54 -31.19
CA PRO A 30 -37.18 15.79 -32.50
C PRO A 30 -36.83 17.17 -33.05
N ILE A 31 -36.66 17.20 -34.38
CA ILE A 31 -36.47 18.38 -35.23
C ILE A 31 -37.79 19.13 -35.30
N ALA A 32 -37.81 20.38 -34.85
CA ALA A 32 -38.89 21.32 -35.09
C ALA A 32 -38.33 22.52 -35.87
N ASP A 33 -38.88 22.68 -37.07
CA ASP A 33 -39.05 23.89 -37.88
C ASP A 33 -37.82 24.69 -38.35
N VAL A 34 -37.46 24.45 -39.62
CA VAL A 34 -36.55 25.25 -40.44
C VAL A 34 -37.39 26.36 -41.11
N ARG A 35 -37.76 27.40 -40.36
CA ARG A 35 -38.25 28.65 -40.98
C ARG A 35 -38.27 29.84 -40.01
N ALA A 36 -37.11 30.46 -39.78
CA ALA A 36 -36.99 31.89 -39.48
C ALA A 36 -35.50 32.28 -39.38
N LEU A 37 -34.92 32.67 -40.52
CA LEU A 37 -33.69 33.47 -40.56
C LEU A 37 -34.10 34.95 -40.49
N PRO A 38 -33.69 35.72 -39.46
CA PRO A 38 -33.48 37.14 -39.63
C PRO A 38 -31.97 37.37 -39.80
N THR A 39 -31.65 37.71 -41.03
CA THR A 39 -30.53 38.54 -41.47
C THR A 39 -30.28 39.67 -40.45
N LYS A 40 -29.10 39.69 -39.80
CA LYS A 40 -28.25 40.86 -39.50
C LYS A 40 -27.04 40.42 -38.66
N LEU A 41 -25.93 40.24 -39.35
CA LEU A 41 -24.60 40.17 -38.78
C LEU A 41 -24.20 41.61 -38.41
N ASN A 42 -24.04 41.93 -37.13
CA ASN A 42 -23.43 43.18 -36.70
C ASN A 42 -22.21 42.86 -35.84
N LEU A 43 -21.02 43.01 -36.44
CA LEU A 43 -19.73 43.02 -35.77
C LEU A 43 -19.57 44.37 -35.09
N THR A 44 -19.62 44.41 -33.76
CA THR A 44 -18.86 45.36 -32.93
C THR A 44 -19.10 44.98 -31.47
N ASP A 45 -18.12 44.28 -30.88
CA ASP A 45 -17.78 44.34 -29.45
C ASP A 45 -16.56 43.40 -29.21
N PRO A 46 -15.35 43.94 -29.04
CA PRO A 46 -14.15 43.15 -28.80
C PRO A 46 -13.93 42.88 -27.31
N GLU A 47 -14.90 42.32 -26.56
CA GLU A 47 -14.64 41.95 -25.16
C GLU A 47 -15.57 40.84 -24.62
N ALA A 48 -15.58 39.68 -25.28
CA ALA A 48 -16.29 38.50 -24.80
C ALA A 48 -15.47 37.20 -24.95
N LEU A 49 -14.28 37.16 -24.36
CA LEU A 49 -13.53 35.92 -24.15
C LEU A 49 -14.12 35.14 -22.96
N SER A 50 -15.36 34.68 -23.09
CA SER A 50 -15.94 33.68 -22.18
C SER A 50 -15.71 32.29 -22.76
N GLN A 51 -14.82 31.52 -22.15
CA GLN A 51 -14.57 30.13 -22.52
C GLN A 51 -15.88 29.31 -22.51
N PRO A 52 -16.17 28.49 -23.55
CA PRO A 52 -17.41 27.76 -23.63
C PRO A 52 -17.53 26.69 -22.53
N PRO A 53 -18.73 26.46 -21.96
CA PRO A 53 -18.95 25.53 -20.84
C PRO A 53 -18.63 24.06 -21.18
N HIS A 54 -18.52 23.70 -22.46
CA HIS A 54 -18.19 22.34 -22.90
C HIS A 54 -16.70 21.97 -22.68
N THR A 55 -15.77 22.92 -22.76
CA THR A 55 -14.34 22.63 -22.59
C THR A 55 -14.01 22.34 -21.12
N LYS A 56 -14.70 22.97 -20.17
CA LYS A 56 -14.54 22.71 -18.73
C LYS A 56 -15.07 21.34 -18.33
N PHE A 57 -16.18 20.88 -18.92
CA PHE A 57 -16.75 19.56 -18.63
C PHE A 57 -15.83 18.43 -19.14
N MET A 58 -15.33 18.54 -20.38
CA MET A 58 -14.49 17.52 -21.00
C MET A 58 -13.07 17.44 -20.38
N THR A 59 -12.49 18.58 -19.96
CA THR A 59 -11.23 18.60 -19.19
C THR A 59 -11.37 18.14 -17.74
N GLN A 60 -12.56 18.23 -17.14
CA GLN A 60 -12.85 17.75 -15.79
C GLN A 60 -13.02 16.23 -15.71
N THR A 61 -13.58 15.61 -16.75
CA THR A 61 -13.68 14.14 -16.87
C THR A 61 -12.31 13.48 -17.02
N ASN A 62 -11.39 14.08 -17.79
CA ASN A 62 -10.05 13.54 -18.03
C ASN A 62 -9.15 13.56 -16.78
N ARG A 63 -9.22 14.63 -15.97
CA ARG A 63 -8.43 14.73 -14.72
C ARG A 63 -8.84 13.71 -13.66
N THR A 64 -10.14 13.48 -13.51
CA THR A 64 -10.66 12.49 -12.54
C THR A 64 -10.36 11.07 -13.00
N ALA A 65 -10.35 10.81 -14.31
CA ALA A 65 -9.91 9.54 -14.86
C ALA A 65 -8.42 9.25 -14.55
N LEU A 66 -7.54 10.24 -14.76
CA LEU A 66 -6.11 10.11 -14.44
C LEU A 66 -5.90 9.73 -12.97
N ILE A 67 -6.54 10.44 -12.03
CA ILE A 67 -6.40 10.17 -10.60
C ILE A 67 -6.88 8.76 -10.25
N LYS A 68 -8.00 8.29 -10.83
CA LYS A 68 -8.49 6.92 -10.63
C LYS A 68 -7.46 5.89 -11.10
N TYR A 69 -6.88 6.08 -12.29
CA TYR A 69 -5.85 5.18 -12.82
C TYR A 69 -4.58 5.20 -11.98
N CYS A 70 -4.12 6.36 -11.50
CA CYS A 70 -2.97 6.46 -10.61
C CYS A 70 -3.18 5.71 -9.30
N ILE A 71 -4.32 5.90 -8.62
CA ILE A 71 -4.64 5.18 -7.38
C ILE A 71 -4.74 3.68 -7.64
N PHE A 72 -5.43 3.27 -8.71
CA PHE A 72 -5.57 1.86 -9.06
C PHE A 72 -4.21 1.21 -9.34
N ALA A 73 -3.37 1.83 -10.16
CA ALA A 73 -2.04 1.31 -10.50
C ALA A 73 -1.13 1.19 -9.27
N PHE A 74 -1.11 2.22 -8.41
CA PHE A 74 -0.33 2.19 -7.18
C PHE A 74 -0.80 1.04 -6.27
N ASN A 75 -2.11 0.96 -5.98
CA ASN A 75 -2.66 -0.10 -5.14
C ASN A 75 -2.46 -1.51 -5.74
N LEU A 76 -2.43 -1.67 -7.06
CA LEU A 76 -2.11 -2.93 -7.71
C LEU A 76 -0.66 -3.37 -7.41
N ILE A 77 0.29 -2.43 -7.41
CA ILE A 77 1.68 -2.71 -7.02
C ILE A 77 1.73 -3.18 -5.56
N PHE A 78 1.02 -2.52 -4.63
CA PHE A 78 0.98 -2.96 -3.22
C PHE A 78 0.36 -4.33 -3.03
N ILE A 79 -0.64 -4.71 -3.84
CA ILE A 79 -1.19 -6.07 -3.84
C ILE A 79 -0.11 -7.07 -4.23
N ILE A 80 0.61 -6.82 -5.34
CA ILE A 80 1.66 -7.73 -5.83
C ILE A 80 2.78 -7.87 -4.78
N VAL A 81 3.24 -6.75 -4.23
CA VAL A 81 4.26 -6.75 -3.16
C VAL A 81 3.74 -7.49 -1.92
N GLY A 82 2.49 -7.24 -1.50
CA GLY A 82 1.88 -7.90 -0.35
C GLY A 82 1.78 -9.43 -0.53
N PHE A 83 1.38 -9.90 -1.72
CA PHE A 83 1.41 -11.34 -2.04
C PHE A 83 2.83 -11.90 -1.98
N GLY A 84 3.82 -11.17 -2.51
CA GLY A 84 5.23 -11.54 -2.41
C GLY A 84 5.70 -11.71 -0.96
N LEU A 85 5.34 -10.78 -0.08
CA LEU A 85 5.68 -10.83 1.35
C LEU A 85 5.01 -12.02 2.06
N VAL A 86 3.73 -12.28 1.79
CA VAL A 86 3.02 -13.44 2.34
C VAL A 86 3.65 -14.75 1.86
N CYS A 87 3.89 -14.88 0.56
CA CYS A 87 4.53 -16.07 -0.01
C CYS A 87 5.93 -16.29 0.60
N LEU A 88 6.74 -15.24 0.70
CA LEU A 88 8.06 -15.31 1.32
C LEU A 88 7.97 -15.72 2.79
N GLY A 89 7.07 -15.12 3.56
CA GLY A 89 6.89 -15.46 4.98
C GLY A 89 6.39 -16.89 5.19
N VAL A 90 5.46 -17.37 4.36
CA VAL A 90 5.00 -18.77 4.40
C VAL A 90 6.13 -19.72 4.00
N PHE A 91 6.92 -19.38 2.99
CA PHE A 91 8.04 -20.19 2.54
C PHE A 91 9.13 -20.30 3.62
N LEU A 92 9.47 -19.18 4.28
CA LEU A 92 10.36 -19.15 5.44
C LEU A 92 9.88 -20.00 6.62
N LYS A 93 8.56 -20.13 6.78
CA LYS A 93 7.96 -20.94 7.84
C LYS A 93 7.88 -22.43 7.46
N ALA A 94 7.58 -22.75 6.22
CA ALA A 94 7.25 -24.10 5.77
C ALA A 94 8.49 -24.94 5.42
N ASP A 95 9.56 -24.32 4.90
CA ASP A 95 10.73 -25.02 4.42
C ASP A 95 11.93 -24.84 5.37
N GLU A 96 12.22 -25.89 6.14
CA GLU A 96 13.35 -25.92 7.07
C GLU A 96 14.70 -25.85 6.34
N ARG A 97 14.80 -26.43 5.14
CA ARG A 97 16.05 -26.39 4.35
C ARG A 97 16.32 -24.99 3.82
N PHE A 98 15.27 -24.27 3.43
CA PHE A 98 15.41 -22.88 3.00
C PHE A 98 15.81 -21.98 4.17
N ARG A 99 15.24 -22.22 5.35
CA ARG A 99 15.65 -21.57 6.60
C ARG A 99 17.12 -21.84 6.91
N ASP A 100 17.56 -23.09 6.81
CA ASP A 100 18.95 -23.47 7.07
C ASP A 100 19.91 -22.85 6.04
N PHE A 101 19.53 -22.84 4.75
CA PHE A 101 20.28 -22.17 3.70
C PHE A 101 20.39 -20.66 3.92
N LEU A 102 19.33 -20.00 4.35
CA LEU A 102 19.37 -18.58 4.70
C LEU A 102 20.19 -18.34 5.97
N SER A 103 20.10 -19.21 6.97
CA SER A 103 20.92 -19.14 8.17
C SER A 103 22.41 -19.33 7.84
N GLU A 104 22.74 -20.12 6.83
CA GLU A 104 24.11 -20.31 6.35
C GLU A 104 24.60 -19.11 5.53
N LYS A 105 23.78 -18.64 4.59
CA LYS A 105 24.14 -17.54 3.67
C LYS A 105 24.14 -16.16 4.35
N TYR A 106 23.23 -15.96 5.30
CA TYR A 106 23.14 -14.78 6.16
C TYR A 106 23.66 -15.06 7.57
N ARG A 107 24.57 -16.02 7.73
CA ARG A 107 25.22 -16.30 9.03
C ARG A 107 25.83 -15.07 9.69
N ASN A 108 26.12 -14.03 8.90
CA ASN A 108 26.66 -12.76 9.39
C ASN A 108 25.61 -11.74 9.85
N VAL A 109 24.30 -12.06 9.81
CA VAL A 109 23.20 -11.14 10.14
C VAL A 109 22.02 -11.88 10.81
N ALA A 110 21.81 -13.16 10.49
CA ALA A 110 20.71 -13.98 10.99
C ALA A 110 21.08 -14.63 12.33
N VAL A 111 20.77 -13.91 13.40
CA VAL A 111 20.75 -14.38 14.79
C VAL A 111 19.52 -15.26 14.99
N GLN A 112 19.71 -16.45 15.60
CA GLN A 112 18.71 -17.37 16.16
C GLN A 112 17.48 -17.77 15.31
N TYR A 113 17.17 -19.06 15.35
CA TYR A 113 15.95 -19.64 14.80
C TYR A 113 14.68 -18.88 15.22
N ASP A 114 14.65 -18.34 16.44
CA ASP A 114 13.50 -17.59 16.98
C ASP A 114 13.28 -16.23 16.29
N VAL A 115 14.35 -15.49 15.95
CA VAL A 115 14.22 -14.15 15.34
C VAL A 115 13.75 -14.28 13.89
N LEU A 116 14.25 -15.29 13.17
CA LEU A 116 13.79 -15.58 11.81
C LEU A 116 12.33 -16.05 11.81
N TYR A 117 11.93 -16.84 12.80
CA TYR A 117 10.54 -17.27 12.96
C TYR A 117 9.62 -16.07 13.21
N ILE A 118 9.95 -15.20 14.16
CA ILE A 118 9.19 -13.96 14.42
C ILE A 118 9.12 -13.10 13.14
N GLY A 119 10.25 -12.94 12.44
CA GLY A 119 10.33 -12.21 11.18
C GLY A 119 9.40 -12.78 10.09
N ALA A 120 9.33 -14.10 9.95
CA ALA A 120 8.43 -14.76 8.99
C ALA A 120 6.95 -14.46 9.29
N TYR A 121 6.54 -14.50 10.56
CA TYR A 121 5.19 -14.14 10.96
C TYR A 121 4.87 -12.66 10.70
N LEU A 122 5.82 -11.76 10.99
CA LEU A 122 5.66 -10.34 10.69
C LEU A 122 5.50 -10.09 9.18
N LEU A 123 6.28 -10.76 8.32
CA LEU A 123 6.14 -10.68 6.87
C LEU A 123 4.74 -11.11 6.40
N ILE A 124 4.21 -12.20 6.96
CA ILE A 124 2.86 -12.69 6.63
C ILE A 124 1.79 -11.66 7.06
N VAL A 125 1.85 -11.19 8.31
CA VAL A 125 0.84 -10.26 8.84
C VAL A 125 0.88 -8.93 8.09
N ILE A 126 2.06 -8.34 7.89
CA ILE A 126 2.22 -7.07 7.17
C ILE A 126 1.77 -7.24 5.71
N GLY A 127 2.20 -8.31 5.03
CA GLY A 127 1.80 -8.57 3.66
C GLY A 127 0.28 -8.73 3.50
N PHE A 128 -0.38 -9.43 4.44
CA PHE A 128 -1.82 -9.60 4.42
C PHE A 128 -2.58 -8.27 4.65
N LEU A 129 -2.14 -7.46 5.61
CA LEU A 129 -2.70 -6.13 5.85
C LEU A 129 -2.54 -5.22 4.63
N MET A 130 -1.39 -5.25 3.95
CA MET A 130 -1.16 -4.52 2.71
C MET A 130 -2.15 -4.92 1.62
N ILE A 131 -2.42 -6.22 1.43
CA ILE A 131 -3.39 -6.71 0.44
C ILE A 131 -4.79 -6.19 0.76
N ILE A 132 -5.24 -6.25 2.01
CA ILE A 132 -6.57 -5.79 2.43
C ILE A 132 -6.76 -4.29 2.16
N VAL A 133 -5.82 -3.46 2.62
CA VAL A 133 -5.91 -2.01 2.45
C VAL A 133 -5.90 -1.65 0.96
N SER A 134 -5.05 -2.31 0.19
CA SER A 134 -4.94 -2.07 -1.26
C SER A 134 -6.18 -2.55 -2.03
N PHE A 135 -6.82 -3.63 -1.59
CA PHE A 135 -8.08 -4.09 -2.15
C PHE A 135 -9.19 -3.05 -1.98
N PHE A 136 -9.28 -2.40 -0.82
CA PHE A 136 -10.21 -1.29 -0.62
C PHE A 136 -9.90 -0.09 -1.52
N GLY A 137 -8.62 0.24 -1.74
CA GLY A 137 -8.20 1.27 -2.69
C GLY A 137 -8.58 0.96 -4.14
N CYS A 138 -8.32 -0.26 -4.59
CA CYS A 138 -8.70 -0.73 -5.94
C CYS A 138 -10.22 -0.76 -6.12
N CYS A 139 -10.97 -1.35 -5.18
CA CYS A 139 -12.43 -1.40 -5.26
C CYS A 139 -13.07 -0.01 -5.16
N GLY A 140 -12.53 0.87 -4.31
CA GLY A 140 -12.98 2.24 -4.16
C GLY A 140 -12.82 3.03 -5.46
N SER A 141 -11.63 2.96 -6.09
CA SER A 141 -11.34 3.66 -7.35
C SER A 141 -12.17 3.16 -8.54
N ILE A 142 -12.45 1.85 -8.63
CA ILE A 142 -13.26 1.25 -9.70
C ILE A 142 -14.76 1.53 -9.49
N ARG A 143 -15.29 1.26 -8.29
CA ARG A 143 -16.75 1.27 -8.04
C ARG A 143 -17.30 2.66 -7.75
N LEU A 144 -16.46 3.67 -7.51
CA LEU A 144 -16.86 5.02 -7.09
C LEU A 144 -17.85 5.00 -5.90
N HIS A 145 -17.76 3.97 -5.06
CA HIS A 145 -18.63 3.82 -3.92
C HIS A 145 -18.05 4.57 -2.73
N ARG A 146 -18.75 5.61 -2.27
CA ARG A 146 -18.28 6.52 -1.21
C ARG A 146 -17.78 5.79 0.03
N CYS A 147 -18.53 4.79 0.50
CA CYS A 147 -18.14 4.04 1.69
C CYS A 147 -16.77 3.35 1.51
N LEU A 148 -16.45 2.84 0.32
CA LEU A 148 -15.16 2.18 0.06
C LEU A 148 -14.00 3.18 0.03
N LEU A 149 -14.20 4.38 -0.55
CA LEU A 149 -13.19 5.44 -0.52
C LEU A 149 -12.95 5.96 0.90
N ILE A 150 -14.02 6.11 1.69
CA ILE A 150 -13.94 6.53 3.09
C ILE A 150 -13.24 5.44 3.93
N SER A 151 -13.58 4.17 3.74
CA SER A 151 -12.89 3.06 4.39
C SER A 151 -11.40 3.05 4.07
N TYR A 152 -11.03 3.25 2.80
CA TYR A 152 -9.62 3.36 2.40
C TYR A 152 -8.92 4.54 3.09
N PHE A 153 -9.55 5.72 3.16
CA PHE A 153 -9.02 6.87 3.89
C PHE A 153 -8.83 6.58 5.39
N ILE A 154 -9.84 5.97 6.04
CA ILE A 154 -9.76 5.62 7.47
C ILE A 154 -8.63 4.61 7.70
N CYS A 155 -8.49 3.59 6.85
CA CYS A 155 -7.40 2.62 6.94
C CYS A 155 -6.03 3.31 6.85
N LEU A 156 -5.82 4.20 5.86
CA LEU A 156 -4.58 4.96 5.75
C LEU A 156 -4.33 5.87 6.97
N ALA A 157 -5.36 6.52 7.49
CA ALA A 157 -5.23 7.36 8.68
C ALA A 157 -4.83 6.55 9.93
N VAL A 158 -5.39 5.34 10.12
CA VAL A 158 -5.01 4.43 11.21
C VAL A 158 -3.57 3.96 11.06
N LEU A 159 -3.14 3.61 9.84
CA LEU A 159 -1.76 3.23 9.56
C LEU A 159 -0.79 4.38 9.85
N PHE A 160 -1.11 5.58 9.41
CA PHE A 160 -0.31 6.78 9.65
C PHE A 160 -0.12 7.05 11.15
N VAL A 161 -1.20 7.02 11.95
CA VAL A 161 -1.11 7.22 13.40
C VAL A 161 -0.32 6.09 14.07
N THR A 162 -0.50 4.84 13.64
CA THR A 162 0.24 3.69 14.18
C THR A 162 1.74 3.82 13.89
N GLN A 163 2.10 4.18 12.66
CA GLN A 163 3.49 4.40 12.26
C GLN A 163 4.14 5.54 13.07
N LEU A 164 3.47 6.67 13.21
CA LEU A 164 3.96 7.77 14.05
C LEU A 164 4.13 7.36 15.52
N SER A 165 3.19 6.57 16.06
CA SER A 165 3.24 6.10 17.44
C SER A 165 4.44 5.17 17.66
N VAL A 166 4.62 4.17 16.80
CA VAL A 166 5.76 3.24 16.85
C VAL A 166 7.09 3.98 16.67
N GLY A 167 7.17 4.88 15.68
CA GLY A 167 8.35 5.70 15.44
C GLY A 167 8.73 6.58 16.63
N THR A 168 7.74 7.18 17.29
CA THR A 168 7.95 8.03 18.47
C THR A 168 8.45 7.20 19.67
N VAL A 169 7.82 6.06 19.95
CA VAL A 169 8.24 5.15 21.03
C VAL A 169 9.67 4.66 20.79
N LEU A 170 10.00 4.27 19.55
CA LEU A 170 11.33 3.83 19.17
C LEU A 170 12.37 4.95 19.34
N TYR A 171 12.02 6.19 18.97
CA TYR A 171 12.90 7.35 19.12
C TYR A 171 13.19 7.71 20.59
N ILE A 172 12.17 7.63 21.46
CA ILE A 172 12.32 7.90 22.90
C ILE A 172 13.13 6.79 23.57
N LYS A 173 12.89 5.53 23.21
CA LYS A 173 13.55 4.37 23.82
C LYS A 173 14.91 4.03 23.22
N ARG A 174 15.42 4.80 22.25
CA ARG A 174 16.68 4.49 21.55
C ARG A 174 17.86 4.26 22.51
N ASP A 175 17.98 5.09 23.55
CA ASP A 175 19.09 5.02 24.50
C ASP A 175 18.90 3.83 25.46
N SER A 176 17.65 3.52 25.84
CA SER A 176 17.33 2.32 26.63
C SER A 176 17.62 1.04 25.87
N ILE A 177 17.27 0.99 24.57
CA ILE A 177 17.59 -0.14 23.69
C ILE A 177 19.11 -0.33 23.62
N GLU A 178 19.88 0.76 23.54
CA GLU A 178 21.34 0.70 23.56
C GLU A 178 21.90 0.13 24.88
N ASN A 179 21.36 0.54 26.02
CA ASN A 179 21.80 -0.01 27.30
C ASN A 179 21.40 -1.49 27.48
N GLU A 180 20.14 -1.85 27.18
CA GLU A 180 19.64 -3.23 27.29
C GLU A 180 20.42 -4.20 26.40
N LEU A 181 20.77 -3.79 25.18
CA LEU A 181 21.62 -4.57 24.27
C LEU A 181 23.02 -4.80 24.85
N GLY A 182 23.60 -3.78 25.49
CA GLY A 182 24.90 -3.89 26.17
C GLY A 182 24.85 -4.87 27.35
N GLU A 183 23.86 -4.72 28.23
CA GLU A 183 23.65 -5.62 29.38
C GLU A 183 23.40 -7.07 28.95
N THR A 184 22.65 -7.26 27.86
CA THR A 184 22.40 -8.58 27.29
C THR A 184 23.71 -9.20 26.76
N LEU A 185 24.57 -8.41 26.12
CA LEU A 185 25.89 -8.88 25.68
C LEU A 185 26.78 -9.27 26.86
N ASP A 186 26.84 -8.44 27.90
CA ASP A 186 27.61 -8.72 29.12
C ASP A 186 27.12 -10.03 29.78
N TYR A 187 25.80 -10.21 29.87
CA TYR A 187 25.19 -11.44 30.35
C TYR A 187 25.59 -12.65 29.51
N MET A 188 25.47 -12.56 28.18
CA MET A 188 25.83 -13.66 27.27
C MET A 188 27.31 -14.06 27.39
N VAL A 189 28.22 -13.09 27.53
CA VAL A 189 29.65 -13.36 27.75
C VAL A 189 29.86 -14.09 29.09
N SER A 190 29.24 -13.60 30.18
CA SER A 190 29.37 -14.20 31.51
C SER A 190 28.85 -15.64 31.59
N LYS A 191 27.83 -15.96 30.78
CA LYS A 191 27.18 -17.28 30.73
C LYS A 191 27.63 -18.15 29.56
N TYR A 192 28.65 -17.75 28.82
CA TYR A 192 29.07 -18.48 27.62
C TYR A 192 29.36 -19.97 27.86
N TYR A 193 30.10 -20.32 28.93
CA TYR A 193 30.45 -21.71 29.26
C TYR A 193 29.53 -22.39 30.28
N GLN A 194 28.73 -21.62 31.02
CA GLN A 194 27.89 -22.13 32.12
C GLN A 194 26.39 -22.08 31.79
N GLY A 195 26.03 -21.39 30.71
CA GLY A 195 24.66 -21.18 30.28
C GLY A 195 24.15 -22.29 29.36
N PRO A 196 22.88 -22.19 28.95
CA PRO A 196 22.30 -23.10 27.97
C PRO A 196 22.99 -22.93 26.60
N SER A 197 23.01 -23.99 25.79
CA SER A 197 23.67 -24.01 24.46
C SER A 197 23.23 -22.86 23.55
N ILE A 198 21.98 -22.41 23.70
CA ILE A 198 21.42 -21.28 22.95
C ILE A 198 22.17 -19.96 23.18
N VAL A 199 22.70 -19.71 24.38
CA VAL A 199 23.50 -18.50 24.68
C VAL A 199 24.84 -18.58 23.98
N GLN A 200 25.45 -19.76 23.96
CA GLN A 200 26.72 -19.98 23.27
C GLN A 200 26.56 -19.81 21.76
N GLU A 201 25.55 -20.44 21.17
CA GLU A 201 25.24 -20.36 19.74
C GLU A 201 24.92 -18.92 19.31
N ALA A 202 24.11 -18.20 20.10
CA ALA A 202 23.76 -16.82 19.83
C ALA A 202 24.99 -15.90 19.87
N LEU A 203 25.84 -16.03 20.89
CA LEU A 203 27.04 -15.20 21.02
C LEU A 203 28.08 -15.54 19.94
N GLU A 204 28.27 -16.81 19.58
CA GLU A 204 29.15 -17.20 18.47
C GLU A 204 28.65 -16.69 17.12
N ALA A 205 27.34 -16.70 16.88
CA ALA A 205 26.74 -16.11 15.69
C ALA A 205 26.95 -14.60 15.66
N LEU A 206 26.77 -13.92 16.79
CA LEU A 206 26.96 -12.49 16.92
C LEU A 206 28.42 -12.06 16.69
N HIS A 207 29.39 -12.79 17.26
CA HIS A 207 30.82 -12.59 17.02
C HIS A 207 31.18 -12.68 15.53
N LYS A 208 30.64 -13.66 14.82
CA LYS A 208 30.87 -13.85 13.38
C LYS A 208 30.16 -12.78 12.55
N ALA A 209 28.94 -12.41 12.93
CA ALA A 209 28.10 -11.43 12.27
C ALA A 209 28.70 -10.04 12.23
N PHE A 210 29.06 -9.53 13.41
CA PHE A 210 29.60 -8.18 13.54
C PHE A 210 31.13 -8.17 13.51
N ARG A 211 31.78 -9.34 13.33
CA ARG A 211 33.24 -9.50 13.36
C ARG A 211 33.82 -8.84 14.61
N CYS A 212 33.41 -9.32 15.77
CA CYS A 212 33.72 -8.73 17.07
C CYS A 212 33.96 -9.82 18.12
N CYS A 213 34.43 -9.44 19.31
CA CYS A 213 34.65 -10.37 20.42
C CYS A 213 34.27 -9.74 21.76
N GLY A 214 33.51 -10.47 22.57
CA GLY A 214 33.04 -9.98 23.87
C GLY A 214 32.04 -8.84 23.72
N SER A 215 31.68 -8.22 24.84
CA SER A 215 30.81 -7.05 24.85
C SER A 215 31.62 -5.79 24.53
N SER A 216 32.66 -5.54 25.31
CA SER A 216 33.60 -4.42 25.15
C SER A 216 34.92 -4.84 24.52
N GLY A 217 35.23 -6.13 24.50
CA GLY A 217 36.38 -6.67 23.78
C GLY A 217 36.79 -8.06 24.27
N CYS A 218 37.92 -8.54 23.75
CA CYS A 218 38.52 -9.81 24.21
C CYS A 218 38.82 -9.85 25.71
N SER A 219 39.09 -8.69 26.33
CA SER A 219 39.37 -8.57 27.77
C SER A 219 38.25 -9.06 28.67
N ASP A 220 37.02 -9.13 28.17
CA ASP A 220 35.86 -9.57 28.96
C ASP A 220 35.98 -11.05 29.34
N PHE A 221 36.55 -11.88 28.46
CA PHE A 221 36.83 -13.28 28.75
C PHE A 221 38.05 -13.43 29.67
N ASP A 222 39.07 -12.59 29.50
CA ASP A 222 40.28 -12.62 30.31
C ASP A 222 39.97 -12.27 31.78
N GLN A 223 39.10 -11.28 32.03
CA GLN A 223 38.63 -10.90 33.36
C GLN A 223 37.88 -12.04 34.09
N LEU A 224 37.21 -12.90 33.33
CA LEU A 224 36.48 -14.06 33.86
C LEU A 224 37.35 -15.33 33.96
N ASN A 225 38.64 -15.25 33.62
CA ASN A 225 39.54 -16.40 33.50
C ASN A 225 39.02 -17.49 32.53
N LEU A 226 38.31 -17.06 31.48
CA LEU A 226 37.73 -17.93 30.46
C LEU A 226 38.61 -17.94 29.21
N ARG A 227 38.64 -19.08 28.51
CA ARG A 227 39.26 -19.13 27.18
C ARG A 227 38.41 -18.37 26.18
N ARG A 228 39.05 -17.59 25.32
CA ARG A 228 38.36 -16.91 24.22
C ARG A 228 37.79 -17.94 23.23
N PRO A 229 36.54 -17.77 22.77
CA PRO A 229 35.95 -18.67 21.81
C PRO A 229 36.56 -18.50 20.41
N ARG A 230 36.56 -19.59 19.62
CA ARG A 230 37.09 -19.59 18.24
C ARG A 230 36.34 -18.68 17.28
N SER A 231 35.14 -18.24 17.66
CA SER A 231 34.30 -17.32 16.89
C SER A 231 34.80 -15.87 16.92
N CYS A 232 35.69 -15.52 17.85
CA CYS A 232 36.17 -14.15 18.01
C CYS A 232 37.06 -13.71 16.85
N ASP A 233 36.90 -12.45 16.44
CA ASP A 233 37.75 -11.82 15.42
C ASP A 233 39.15 -11.47 15.96
N ALA A 234 40.13 -11.40 15.07
CA ALA A 234 41.53 -11.15 15.43
C ALA A 234 41.76 -9.72 15.95
N GLU A 235 40.95 -8.76 15.51
CA GLU A 235 41.02 -7.34 15.91
C GLU A 235 40.50 -7.09 17.34
N CYS A 236 39.86 -8.09 17.97
CA CYS A 236 39.43 -8.04 19.37
C CYS A 236 38.54 -6.83 19.77
N GLU A 237 37.87 -6.19 18.80
CA GLU A 237 36.93 -5.11 19.08
C GLU A 237 35.64 -5.61 19.73
N GLY A 238 35.10 -4.83 20.68
CA GLY A 238 33.86 -5.15 21.38
C GLY A 238 32.63 -5.13 20.48
N CYS A 239 31.75 -6.13 20.65
CA CYS A 239 30.53 -6.23 19.88
C CYS A 239 29.55 -5.10 20.14
N ARG A 240 29.56 -4.53 21.34
CA ARG A 240 28.71 -3.39 21.70
C ARG A 240 28.90 -2.24 20.72
N LEU A 241 30.16 -1.88 20.41
CA LEU A 241 30.48 -0.79 19.50
C LEU A 241 30.09 -1.09 18.05
N ARG A 242 30.46 -2.27 17.52
CA ARG A 242 30.16 -2.64 16.13
C ARG A 242 28.66 -2.80 15.89
N MET A 243 27.95 -3.40 16.84
CA MET A 243 26.51 -3.56 16.77
C MET A 243 25.80 -2.20 16.82
N PHE A 244 26.18 -1.29 17.72
CA PHE A 244 25.54 0.06 17.74
C PHE A 244 25.82 0.88 16.51
N ARG A 245 27.03 0.78 15.95
CA ARG A 245 27.34 1.44 14.68
C ARG A 245 26.46 0.90 13.55
N ALA A 246 26.34 -0.42 13.42
CA ALA A 246 25.49 -1.06 12.43
C ALA A 246 23.99 -0.72 12.62
N LEU A 247 23.52 -0.68 13.87
CA LEU A 247 22.16 -0.26 14.20
C LEU A 247 21.91 1.19 13.82
N ARG A 248 22.84 2.11 14.09
CA ARG A 248 22.72 3.53 13.75
C ARG A 248 22.68 3.75 12.23
N ASP A 249 23.53 3.07 11.49
CA ASP A 249 23.52 3.14 10.02
C ASP A 249 22.19 2.60 9.47
N SER A 250 21.71 1.49 10.02
CA SER A 250 20.41 0.91 9.68
C SER A 250 19.25 1.85 10.03
N PHE A 251 19.25 2.47 11.21
CA PHE A 251 18.23 3.44 11.61
C PHE A 251 18.19 4.65 10.68
N THR A 252 19.34 5.08 10.15
CA THR A 252 19.39 6.18 9.18
C THR A 252 18.66 5.81 7.89
N VAL A 253 18.95 4.64 7.32
CA VAL A 253 18.25 4.14 6.13
C VAL A 253 16.76 3.92 6.40
N LEU A 254 16.42 3.31 7.54
CA LEU A 254 15.04 3.07 7.95
C LEU A 254 14.27 4.39 8.11
N SER A 255 14.89 5.42 8.69
CA SER A 255 14.25 6.74 8.84
C SER A 255 13.95 7.41 7.50
N VAL A 256 14.83 7.25 6.50
CA VAL A 256 14.59 7.77 5.14
C VAL A 256 13.42 7.05 4.49
N VAL A 257 13.38 5.71 4.57
CA VAL A 257 12.27 4.90 4.05
C VAL A 257 10.96 5.26 4.77
N PHE A 258 11.00 5.38 6.09
CA PHE A 258 9.86 5.77 6.92
C PHE A 258 9.29 7.13 6.48
N ALA A 259 10.14 8.14 6.27
CA ALA A 259 9.71 9.44 5.77
C ALA A 259 9.03 9.35 4.40
N PHE A 260 9.57 8.55 3.48
CA PHE A 260 8.96 8.34 2.16
C PHE A 260 7.58 7.67 2.26
N VAL A 261 7.44 6.66 3.14
CA VAL A 261 6.17 5.98 3.39
C VAL A 261 5.12 6.96 3.93
N LEU A 262 5.46 7.79 4.92
CA LEU A 262 4.55 8.81 5.45
C LEU A 262 4.09 9.80 4.38
N LEU A 263 5.00 10.25 3.51
CA LEU A 263 4.66 11.15 2.39
C LEU A 263 3.72 10.46 1.39
N ALA A 264 3.97 9.19 1.07
CA ALA A 264 3.11 8.42 0.18
C ALA A 264 1.71 8.19 0.77
N GLU A 265 1.61 7.93 2.09
CA GLU A 265 0.33 7.81 2.78
C GLU A 265 -0.45 9.13 2.78
N ILE A 266 0.22 10.25 3.09
CA ILE A 266 -0.39 11.58 3.04
C ILE A 266 -0.91 11.88 1.64
N PHE A 267 -0.10 11.62 0.61
CA PHE A 267 -0.52 11.79 -0.77
C PHE A 267 -1.72 10.90 -1.11
N GLY A 268 -1.70 9.64 -0.69
CA GLY A 268 -2.82 8.71 -0.83
C GLY A 268 -4.11 9.20 -0.16
N MET A 269 -4.00 9.73 1.06
CA MET A 269 -5.11 10.33 1.81
C MET A 269 -5.70 11.55 1.11
N ILE A 270 -4.86 12.45 0.59
CA ILE A 270 -5.29 13.63 -0.17
C ILE A 270 -6.05 13.20 -1.43
N LEU A 271 -5.51 12.25 -2.20
CA LEU A 271 -6.16 11.75 -3.41
C LEU A 271 -7.49 11.04 -3.10
N ALA A 272 -7.53 10.22 -2.05
CA ALA A 272 -8.74 9.53 -1.61
C ALA A 272 -9.83 10.53 -1.19
N MET A 273 -9.46 11.54 -0.40
CA MET A 273 -10.38 12.59 0.03
C MET A 273 -10.87 13.43 -1.16
N TYR A 274 -9.98 13.81 -2.08
CA TYR A 274 -10.36 14.53 -3.29
C TYR A 274 -11.39 13.74 -4.12
N LEU A 275 -11.13 12.44 -4.38
CA LEU A 275 -12.09 11.61 -5.09
C LEU A 275 -13.40 11.44 -4.32
N ALA A 276 -13.35 11.25 -3.00
CA ALA A 276 -14.55 11.17 -2.18
C ALA A 276 -15.39 12.45 -2.31
N CYS A 277 -14.79 13.63 -2.20
CA CYS A 277 -15.45 14.93 -2.39
C CYS A 277 -16.05 15.09 -3.79
N VAL A 278 -15.32 14.71 -4.85
CA VAL A 278 -15.83 14.77 -6.22
C VAL A 278 -17.05 13.85 -6.39
N THR A 279 -16.98 12.61 -5.87
CA THR A 279 -18.15 11.71 -5.88
C THR A 279 -19.30 12.21 -5.00
N VAL A 280 -19.01 13.04 -3.99
CA VAL A 280 -20.03 13.75 -3.19
C VAL A 280 -20.76 14.77 -4.04
N SER A 281 -20.00 15.63 -4.72
CA SER A 281 -20.53 16.68 -5.59
C SER A 281 -21.37 16.12 -6.75
N GLU A 282 -21.03 14.95 -7.31
CA GLU A 282 -21.80 14.37 -8.43
C GLU A 282 -23.17 13.82 -8.03
N ARG A 283 -23.38 13.32 -6.80
CA ARG A 283 -24.73 12.90 -6.36
C ARG A 283 -25.52 13.99 -5.65
N ALA A 284 -24.95 15.19 -5.46
CA ALA A 284 -25.74 16.31 -4.94
C ALA A 284 -26.80 16.67 -5.99
N PRO A 285 -28.10 16.68 -5.65
CA PRO A 285 -29.13 17.09 -6.60
C PRO A 285 -28.84 18.53 -7.05
N PRO A 286 -29.07 18.88 -8.34
CA PRO A 286 -28.83 20.23 -8.82
C PRO A 286 -29.58 21.23 -7.93
N SER A 287 -28.85 22.22 -7.42
CA SER A 287 -29.42 23.22 -6.52
C SER A 287 -30.64 23.88 -7.17
N ARG A 288 -31.73 23.99 -6.40
CA ARG A 288 -33.01 24.61 -6.79
C ARG A 288 -32.85 26.04 -7.36
N SER A 289 -31.71 26.69 -7.12
CA SER A 289 -31.33 28.02 -7.63
C SER A 289 -30.93 28.04 -9.11
N SER A 290 -30.44 26.93 -9.66
CA SER A 290 -30.20 26.76 -11.11
C SER A 290 -31.53 26.63 -11.86
N SER A 291 -32.49 25.89 -11.29
CA SER A 291 -33.81 25.73 -11.87
C SER A 291 -34.65 27.02 -11.79
N LYS A 292 -34.56 27.78 -10.69
CA LYS A 292 -35.19 29.10 -10.56
C LYS A 292 -34.65 30.11 -11.58
N ARG A 293 -33.33 30.27 -11.71
CA ARG A 293 -32.74 31.18 -12.71
C ARG A 293 -33.09 30.78 -14.14
N ARG A 294 -33.17 29.47 -14.44
CA ARG A 294 -33.58 28.97 -15.75
C ARG A 294 -35.07 29.18 -16.04
N ILE A 295 -35.92 29.28 -15.01
CA ILE A 295 -37.35 29.62 -15.13
C ILE A 295 -37.54 31.14 -15.24
N GLU A 296 -36.85 31.94 -14.41
CA GLU A 296 -36.89 33.41 -14.47
C GLU A 296 -36.40 33.92 -15.82
N HIS A 297 -35.30 33.36 -16.35
CA HIS A 297 -34.80 33.72 -17.68
C HIS A 297 -35.72 33.27 -18.83
N LYS A 298 -36.52 32.22 -18.63
CA LYS A 298 -37.57 31.82 -19.58
C LYS A 298 -38.80 32.71 -19.50
N MET A 299 -39.17 33.18 -18.31
CA MET A 299 -40.30 34.11 -18.14
C MET A 299 -39.99 35.51 -18.65
N LEU A 300 -38.74 35.98 -18.51
CA LEU A 300 -38.30 37.27 -19.05
C LEU A 300 -38.15 37.28 -20.57
N SER A 301 -38.00 36.12 -21.21
CA SER A 301 -37.91 36.01 -22.67
C SER A 301 -39.27 35.92 -23.38
N TYR A 302 -40.38 35.83 -22.63
CA TYR A 302 -41.75 35.73 -23.16
C TYR A 302 -42.56 37.03 -22.98
N LYS A 303 -41.98 38.02 -22.29
CA LYS A 303 -42.48 39.40 -22.25
C LYS A 303 -41.68 40.25 -23.24
#